data_AF-A0A7W0X488-F1
#
_entry.id   AF-A0A7W0X488-F1
#
_cell.length_a   1.000
_cell.length_b   1.000
_cell.length_c   1.000
_cell.angle_alpha   90.00
_cell.angle_beta   90.00
_cell.angle_gamma   90.00
#
_symmetry.space_group_name_H-M   'P 1'
#
loop_
_entity.id
_entity.type
_entity.pdbx_description
1 polymer ?
#
loop_
_entity_poly.entity_id
_entity_poly.type
_entity_poly.pdbx_seq_one_letter_code
_entity_poly.pdbx_strand_id
1 'polypeptide(L)'
;MNAQLFVLAVLDGISYAALLFLVALGLTLIFGVMRILNIAHGSLYAVGGYTAATFGIAIAKYGLPSWLSLPALFAAAVVVGVVLGAAMEFALLRRILDKDPILQLLVTFA
;
A
#
# COMPACT_ATOMS: atom_id res chain seq x y z
N MET A 1 32.13 4.48 15.82
CA MET A 1 30.90 4.60 15.02
C MET A 1 30.71 6.07 14.70
N ASN A 2 30.74 6.47 13.43
CA ASN A 2 30.63 7.88 13.05
C ASN A 2 29.22 8.40 13.40
N ALA A 3 29.10 9.61 13.95
CA ALA A 3 27.82 10.21 14.32
C ALA A 3 26.82 10.23 13.14
N GLN A 4 27.32 10.41 11.92
CA GLN A 4 26.51 10.33 10.70
C GLN A 4 25.87 8.94 10.48
N LEU A 5 26.61 7.86 10.71
CA LEU A 5 26.08 6.49 10.56
C LEU A 5 24.99 6.20 11.60
N PHE A 6 25.17 6.70 12.82
CA PHE A 6 24.16 6.58 13.87
C PHE A 6 22.86 7.30 13.49
N VAL A 7 22.96 8.55 13.02
CA VAL A 7 21.79 9.32 12.57
C VAL A 7 21.07 8.62 11.40
N LEU A 8 21.82 8.13 10.42
CA LEU A 8 21.22 7.41 9.29
C LEU A 8 20.50 6.13 9.74
N ALA A 9 21.11 5.34 10.63
CA ALA A 9 20.48 4.13 11.14
C ALA A 9 19.19 4.41 11.92
N VAL A 10 19.15 5.50 12.69
CA VAL A 10 17.93 5.93 13.40
C VAL A 10 16.85 6.36 12.42
N LEU A 11 17.19 7.16 11.40
CA LEU A 11 16.23 7.61 10.38
C LEU A 11 15.69 6.45 9.55
N ASP A 12 16.54 5.49 9.19
CA ASP A 12 16.14 4.28 8.48
C ASP A 12 15.21 3.41 9.33
N GLY A 13 15.56 3.22 10.61
CA GLY A 13 14.71 2.51 11.57
C GLY A 13 13.34 3.16 11.77
N ILE A 14 13.28 4.49 11.88
CA ILE A 14 12.00 5.23 11.97
C ILE A 14 11.21 5.08 10.67
N SER A 15 11.86 5.19 9.51
CA SER A 15 11.20 5.06 8.21
C SER A 15 10.59 3.66 8.03
N TYR A 16 11.35 2.62 8.41
CA TYR A 16 10.88 1.25 8.38
C TYR A 16 9.75 0.98 9.38
N ALA A 17 9.85 1.51 10.61
CA ALA A 17 8.79 1.42 11.59
C ALA A 17 7.51 2.13 11.13
N ALA A 18 7.63 3.32 10.51
CA ALA A 18 6.51 4.05 9.96
C ALA A 18 5.82 3.28 8.83
N LEU A 19 6.59 2.62 7.96
CA LEU A 19 6.07 1.75 6.91
C LEU A 19 5.29 0.58 7.51
N LEU A 20 5.90 -0.17 8.44
CA LEU A 20 5.23 -1.30 9.10
C LEU A 20 3.97 -0.86 9.84
N PHE A 21 4.02 0.29 10.52
CA PHE A 21 2.88 0.89 11.19
C PHE A 21 1.76 1.24 10.21
N LEU A 22 2.09 1.85 9.07
CA LEU A 22 1.11 2.23 8.06
C LEU A 22 0.43 0.99 7.44
N VAL A 23 1.20 -0.07 7.17
CA VAL A 23 0.67 -1.36 6.69
C VAL A 23 -0.24 -2.02 7.73
N ALA A 24 0.17 -2.03 9.00
CA ALA A 24 -0.65 -2.57 10.09
C ALA A 24 -1.94 -1.75 10.31
N LEU A 25 -1.84 -0.43 10.26
CA LEU A 25 -3.00 0.48 10.35
C LEU A 25 -3.98 0.26 9.20
N GLY A 26 -3.49 0.03 7.98
CA GLY A 26 -4.33 -0.24 6.81
C GLY A 26 -5.26 -1.42 7.05
N LEU A 27 -4.72 -2.49 7.63
CA LEU A 27 -5.49 -3.66 8.06
C LEU A 27 -6.54 -3.26 9.11
N THR A 28 -6.14 -2.57 10.19
CA THR A 28 -7.05 -2.14 11.26
C THR A 28 -8.19 -1.23 10.77
N LEU A 29 -7.91 -0.32 9.84
CA LEU A 29 -8.90 0.60 9.28
C LEU A 29 -9.92 -0.14 8.40
N ILE A 30 -9.46 -1.05 7.55
CA ILE A 30 -10.34 -1.89 6.71
C ILE A 30 -11.26 -2.73 7.59
N PHE A 31 -10.70 -3.36 8.64
CA PHE A 31 -11.47 -4.08 9.64
C PHE A 31 -12.49 -3.23 10.37
N GLY A 32 -12.03 -2.10 10.90
CA GLY A 32 -12.83 -1.26 11.77
C GLY A 32 -14.06 -0.72 11.06
N VAL A 33 -13.95 -0.42 9.76
CA VAL A 33 -15.04 0.15 8.97
C VAL A 33 -15.90 -0.93 8.31
N MET A 34 -15.30 -1.90 7.61
CA MET A 34 -16.05 -2.87 6.80
C MET A 34 -16.36 -4.19 7.51
N ARG A 35 -15.70 -4.48 8.64
CA ARG A 35 -15.79 -5.77 9.35
C ARG A 35 -15.43 -7.01 8.51
N ILE A 36 -14.68 -6.82 7.41
CA ILE A 36 -14.21 -7.90 6.52
C ILE A 36 -12.73 -8.16 6.73
N LEU A 37 -12.33 -9.44 6.84
CA LEU A 37 -10.92 -9.85 6.97
C LEU A 37 -10.18 -10.02 5.66
N ASN A 38 -9.63 -8.91 5.14
CA ASN A 38 -8.86 -8.89 3.90
C ASN A 38 -7.36 -9.18 4.12
N ILE A 39 -6.94 -10.41 3.86
CA ILE A 39 -5.53 -10.83 3.96
C ILE A 39 -4.71 -10.41 2.72
N ALA A 40 -5.36 -10.15 1.58
CA ALA A 40 -4.72 -9.65 0.36
C ALA A 40 -4.18 -8.21 0.48
N HIS A 41 -4.34 -7.55 1.62
CA HIS A 41 -3.78 -6.20 1.84
C HIS A 41 -2.27 -6.13 1.54
N GLY A 42 -1.51 -7.19 1.85
CA GLY A 42 -0.08 -7.26 1.55
C GLY A 42 0.24 -7.24 0.04
N SER A 43 -0.58 -7.91 -0.79
CA SER A 43 -0.41 -7.88 -2.24
C SER A 43 -0.82 -6.52 -2.83
N LEU A 44 -1.84 -5.87 -2.28
CA LEU A 44 -2.21 -4.50 -2.65
C LEU A 44 -1.09 -3.50 -2.32
N TYR A 45 -0.47 -3.63 -1.15
CA TYR A 45 0.71 -2.85 -0.77
C TYR A 45 1.86 -3.05 -1.78
N ALA A 46 2.16 -4.31 -2.15
CA ALA A 46 3.20 -4.61 -3.11
C ALA A 46 2.93 -3.97 -4.48
N VAL A 47 1.70 -4.08 -5.01
CA VAL A 47 1.33 -3.45 -6.28
C VAL A 47 1.44 -1.93 -6.20
N GLY A 48 1.05 -1.32 -5.08
CA GLY A 48 1.28 0.10 -4.80
C GLY A 48 2.76 0.49 -4.91
N GLY A 49 3.63 -0.26 -4.22
CA GLY A 49 5.08 -0.05 -4.23
C GLY A 49 5.71 -0.20 -5.62
N TYR A 50 5.36 -1.25 -6.37
CA TYR A 50 5.86 -1.43 -7.74
C TYR A 50 5.35 -0.36 -8.71
N THR A 51 4.12 0.11 -8.55
CA THR A 51 3.59 1.21 -9.36
C THR A 51 4.33 2.51 -9.07
N ALA A 52 4.58 2.81 -7.80
CA ALA A 52 5.39 3.95 -7.37
C ALA A 52 6.82 3.89 -7.94
N ALA A 53 7.47 2.72 -7.87
CA ALA A 53 8.79 2.51 -8.46
C ALA A 53 8.78 2.72 -9.98
N THR A 54 7.74 2.23 -10.67
CA THR A 54 7.57 2.41 -12.12
C THR A 54 7.46 3.87 -12.50
N PHE A 55 6.68 4.67 -11.74
CA PHE A 55 6.57 6.10 -11.99
C PHE A 55 7.88 6.84 -11.70
N GLY A 56 8.60 6.46 -10.64
CA GLY A 56 9.93 7.00 -10.35
C GLY A 56 10.94 6.73 -11.47
N ILE A 57 10.96 5.51 -12.00
CA ILE A 57 11.79 5.13 -13.15
C ILE A 57 11.38 5.93 -14.40
N ALA A 58 10.09 6.12 -14.64
CA ALA A 58 9.61 6.92 -15.77
C ALA A 58 10.09 8.38 -15.67
N ILE A 59 10.03 9.00 -14.49
CA ILE A 59 10.54 10.36 -14.25
C ILE A 59 12.02 10.45 -14.59
N ALA A 60 12.82 9.51 -14.08
CA ALA A 60 14.25 9.47 -14.36
C ALA A 60 14.54 9.26 -15.86
N LYS A 61 13.80 8.35 -16.51
CA LYS A 61 13.97 8.00 -17.94
C LYS A 61 13.66 9.18 -18.87
N TYR A 62 12.65 9.99 -18.56
CA TYR A 62 12.28 11.16 -19.36
C TYR A 62 13.06 12.43 -18.97
N GLY A 63 14.04 12.34 -18.06
CA GLY A 63 14.80 13.50 -17.61
C GLY A 63 13.95 14.54 -16.87
N LEU A 64 12.82 14.12 -16.29
CA LEU A 64 11.93 15.00 -15.56
C LEU A 64 12.57 15.44 -14.23
N PRO A 65 12.22 16.63 -13.71
CA PRO A 65 12.76 17.11 -12.44
C PRO A 65 12.54 16.12 -11.29
N SER A 66 13.56 15.91 -10.46
CA SER A 66 13.53 14.95 -9.35
C SER A 66 12.46 15.26 -8.31
N TRP A 67 12.03 16.51 -8.17
CA TRP A 67 10.96 16.90 -7.24
C TRP A 67 9.59 16.31 -7.64
N LEU A 68 9.39 15.88 -8.89
CA LEU A 68 8.17 15.16 -9.31
C LEU A 68 8.07 13.75 -8.72
N SER A 69 9.16 13.21 -8.15
CA SER A 69 9.12 11.89 -7.50
C SER A 69 8.12 11.86 -6.34
N LEU A 70 8.03 12.91 -5.52
CA LEU A 70 7.08 12.98 -4.41
C LEU A 70 5.61 12.95 -4.90
N PRO A 71 5.17 13.84 -5.80
CA PRO A 71 3.83 13.79 -6.38
C PRO A 71 3.52 12.46 -7.06
N ALA A 72 4.52 11.83 -7.69
CA ALA A 72 4.34 10.53 -8.33
C ALA A 72 4.03 9.40 -7.35
N LEU A 73 4.57 9.42 -6.13
CA LEU A 73 4.18 8.47 -5.08
C LEU A 73 2.69 8.58 -4.74
N PHE A 74 2.18 9.81 -4.57
CA PHE A 74 0.76 10.05 -4.33
C PHE A 74 -0.09 9.64 -5.53
N ALA A 75 0.34 9.98 -6.74
CA ALA A 75 -0.34 9.57 -7.96
C ALA A 75 -0.43 8.03 -8.08
N ALA A 76 0.65 7.31 -7.77
CA ALA A 76 0.65 5.85 -7.76
C ALA A 76 -0.34 5.30 -6.72
N ALA A 77 -0.36 5.84 -5.50
CA ALA A 77 -1.31 5.43 -4.47
C ALA A 77 -2.77 5.66 -4.90
N VAL A 78 -3.08 6.81 -5.51
CA VAL A 78 -4.42 7.11 -6.03
C VAL A 78 -4.79 6.17 -7.18
N VAL A 79 -3.90 5.96 -8.15
CA VAL A 79 -4.14 5.08 -9.29
C VAL A 79 -4.43 3.66 -8.81
N VAL A 80 -3.58 3.10 -7.94
CA VAL A 80 -3.76 1.74 -7.43
C VAL A 80 -5.01 1.65 -6.55
N GLY A 81 -5.21 2.59 -5.64
CA GLY A 81 -6.36 2.61 -4.74
C GLY A 81 -7.70 2.74 -5.47
N VAL A 82 -7.77 3.58 -6.50
CA VAL A 82 -8.99 3.75 -7.29
C VAL A 82 -9.21 2.54 -8.20
N VAL A 83 -8.20 2.14 -8.97
CA VAL A 83 -8.38 1.09 -9.99
C VAL A 83 -8.59 -0.28 -9.35
N LEU A 84 -7.65 -0.72 -8.48
CA LEU A 84 -7.77 -2.03 -7.84
C LEU A 84 -8.81 -2.01 -6.73
N GLY A 85 -8.91 -0.93 -5.96
CA GLY A 85 -9.93 -0.83 -4.92
C GLY A 85 -11.34 -0.88 -5.48
N ALA A 86 -11.63 -0.15 -6.56
CA ALA A 86 -12.94 -0.24 -7.21
C ALA A 86 -13.17 -1.63 -7.82
N ALA A 87 -12.17 -2.21 -8.50
CA ALA A 87 -12.27 -3.55 -9.05
C ALA A 87 -12.61 -4.59 -7.96
N MET A 88 -11.91 -4.55 -6.83
CA MET A 88 -12.17 -5.45 -5.70
C MET A 88 -13.53 -5.20 -5.05
N GLU A 89 -13.90 -3.94 -4.85
CA GLU A 89 -15.17 -3.55 -4.24
C GLU A 89 -16.35 -4.11 -5.04
N PHE A 90 -16.38 -3.84 -6.35
CA PHE A 90 -17.50 -4.24 -7.20
C PHE A 90 -17.48 -5.73 -7.56
N ALA A 91 -16.30 -6.33 -7.74
CA ALA A 91 -16.22 -7.72 -8.19
C ALA A 91 -16.26 -8.73 -7.03
N LEU A 92 -15.69 -8.40 -5.87
CA LEU A 92 -15.53 -9.32 -4.75
C LEU A 92 -16.28 -8.85 -3.49
N LEU A 93 -15.89 -7.70 -2.90
CA LEU A 93 -16.30 -7.32 -1.55
C LEU A 93 -17.82 -7.19 -1.40
N ARG A 94 -18.50 -6.53 -2.35
CA ARG A 94 -19.96 -6.42 -2.34
C ARG A 94 -20.70 -7.75 -2.40
N ARG A 95 -20.09 -8.79 -2.99
CA ARG A 95 -20.71 -10.12 -3.12
C ARG A 95 -20.55 -10.97 -1.87
N ILE A 96 -19.55 -10.68 -1.03
CA ILE A 96 -19.19 -11.48 0.14
C ILE A 96 -19.53 -10.80 1.47
N LEU A 97 -19.98 -9.54 1.46
CA LEU A 97 -20.29 -8.74 2.64
C LEU A 97 -21.25 -9.46 3.61
N ASP A 98 -22.30 -10.11 3.07
CA ASP A 98 -23.32 -10.81 3.85
C ASP A 98 -23.01 -12.31 4.08
N LYS A 99 -21.77 -12.74 3.80
CA LYS A 99 -21.34 -14.15 3.94
C LYS A 99 -20.53 -14.36 5.21
N ASP A 100 -20.39 -15.63 5.60
CA ASP A 100 -19.62 -16.04 6.77
C ASP A 100 -18.18 -15.47 6.75
N PRO A 101 -17.66 -14.94 7.87
CA PRO A 101 -16.29 -14.45 7.98
C PRO A 101 -15.22 -15.42 7.46
N ILE A 102 -15.40 -16.73 7.60
CA ILE A 102 -14.47 -17.76 7.09
C ILE A 102 -14.43 -17.72 5.55
N LEU A 103 -15.57 -17.49 4.91
CA LEU A 103 -15.65 -17.39 3.45
C LEU A 103 -15.04 -16.09 2.95
N GLN A 104 -15.22 -14.99 3.69
CA GLN A 104 -14.56 -13.72 3.39
C GLN A 104 -13.03 -13.84 3.45
N LEU A 105 -12.55 -14.55 4.46
CA LEU A 105 -11.14 -14.92 4.61
C LEU A 105 -10.62 -15.71 3.43
N LEU A 106 -11.33 -16.77 3.04
CA LEU A 106 -10.92 -17.66 1.94
C LEU A 106 -10.83 -16.92 0.60
N VAL A 107 -11.76 -15.98 0.35
CA VAL A 107 -11.82 -15.19 -0.89
C VAL A 107 -10.76 -14.10 -0.94
N THR A 108 -10.31 -13.61 0.21
CA THR A 108 -9.28 -12.56 0.30
C THR A 108 -7.90 -13.10 0.69
N PHE A 109 -7.73 -14.42 0.64
CA PHE A 109 -6.44 -15.07 0.78
C PHE A 109 -5.67 -14.96 -0.55
N ALA A 110 -4.47 -14.38 -0.51
CA ALA A 110 -3.64 -14.09 -1.68
C ALA A 110 -2.30 -14.85 -1.61
#